data_AF-A0A9P0K6Q8-F1
#
_entry.id   AF-A0A9P0K6Q8-F1
#
_cell.length_a   1.000
_cell.length_b   1.000
_cell.length_c   1.000
_cell.angle_alpha   90.00
_cell.angle_beta   90.00
_cell.angle_gamma   90.00
#
_symmetry.space_group_name_H-M   'P 1'
#
loop_
_entity.id
_entity.type
_entity.pdbx_description
1 polymer ?
#
loop_
_entity_poly.entity_id
_entity_poly.type
_entity_poly.pdbx_seq_one_letter_code
_entity_poly.pdbx_strand_id
1 'polypeptide(L)'
;MNYIIFNYIFEQIPLPILRRILSVNRTTACLSSIPGPQKLTFFGGLELVDVVGFLGLPSYLEIGFCVLTYDDRLHIGITCTKGSHSKAGLKKITESIFKYIDEMYREVCTF
;
A
#
# COMPACT_ATOMS: atom_id res chain seq x y z
N MET A 1 4.16 -20.55 -9.03
CA MET A 1 3.11 -21.15 -9.88
C MET A 1 2.09 -20.14 -10.42
N ASN A 2 1.74 -19.08 -9.66
CA ASN A 2 0.77 -18.08 -10.12
C ASN A 2 1.23 -17.17 -11.27
N TYR A 3 2.50 -16.77 -11.35
CA TYR A 3 2.96 -15.76 -12.33
C TYR A 3 2.91 -16.24 -13.79
N ILE A 4 3.25 -17.50 -14.05
CA ILE A 4 3.29 -18.06 -15.41
C ILE A 4 1.88 -18.30 -15.95
N ILE A 5 0.98 -18.82 -15.12
CA ILE A 5 -0.43 -19.02 -15.47
C ILE A 5 -1.11 -17.66 -15.71
N PHE A 6 -0.83 -16.67 -14.85
CA PHE A 6 -1.44 -15.35 -15.01
C PHE A 6 -1.02 -14.67 -16.31
N ASN A 7 0.27 -14.68 -16.65
CA ASN A 7 0.75 -13.99 -17.83
C ASN A 7 0.35 -14.70 -19.13
N TYR A 8 0.52 -16.01 -19.25
CA TYR A 8 0.26 -16.68 -20.53
C TYR A 8 -1.22 -16.91 -20.85
N ILE A 9 -2.07 -17.13 -19.83
CA ILE A 9 -3.48 -17.44 -20.06
C ILE A 9 -4.34 -16.17 -20.07
N PHE A 10 -4.09 -15.21 -19.17
CA PHE A 10 -4.92 -14.01 -19.11
C PHE A 10 -4.55 -12.93 -20.13
N GLU A 11 -3.34 -12.96 -20.70
CA GLU A 11 -2.95 -12.03 -21.77
C GLU A 11 -3.69 -12.33 -23.09
N GLN A 12 -4.13 -13.58 -23.29
CA GLN A 12 -4.91 -14.00 -24.47
C GLN A 12 -6.41 -13.72 -24.34
N ILE A 13 -6.90 -13.39 -23.14
CA ILE A 13 -8.32 -13.18 -22.89
C ILE A 13 -8.60 -11.67 -22.89
N PRO A 14 -9.49 -11.17 -23.76
CA PRO A 14 -9.91 -9.78 -23.74
C PRO A 14 -10.39 -9.36 -22.35
N LEU A 15 -9.83 -8.27 -21.83
CA LEU A 15 -10.15 -7.67 -20.53
C LEU A 15 -11.65 -7.65 -20.16
N PRO A 16 -12.60 -7.37 -21.09
CA PRO A 16 -14.03 -7.41 -20.77
C PRO A 16 -14.55 -8.81 -20.39
N ILE A 17 -14.06 -9.86 -21.05
CA ILE A 17 -14.42 -11.26 -20.78
C ILE A 17 -13.80 -11.68 -19.45
N LEU A 18 -12.55 -11.29 -19.23
CA LEU A 18 -11.84 -11.57 -17.99
C LEU A 18 -12.54 -10.96 -16.78
N ARG A 19 -12.98 -9.70 -16.88
CA ARG A 19 -13.78 -9.02 -15.85
C ARG A 19 -15.09 -9.75 -15.55
N ARG A 20 -15.73 -10.34 -16.56
CA ARG A 20 -17.00 -11.06 -16.43
C ARG A 20 -16.83 -12.45 -15.81
N ILE A 21 -15.77 -13.16 -16.17
CA ILE A 21 -15.46 -14.50 -15.64
C ILE A 21 -14.97 -14.41 -14.19
N LEU A 22 -14.01 -13.54 -13.92
CA LEU A 22 -13.40 -13.47 -12.60
C LEU A 22 -14.29 -12.73 -11.59
N SER A 23 -15.34 -12.01 -12.03
CA SER A 23 -16.20 -11.19 -11.16
C SER A 23 -15.44 -10.24 -10.22
N VAL A 24 -14.15 -10.00 -10.45
CA VAL A 24 -13.32 -9.02 -9.73
C VAL A 24 -13.64 -7.66 -10.34
N ASN A 25 -14.83 -7.15 -10.06
CA ASN A 25 -15.19 -5.78 -10.42
C ASN A 25 -14.42 -4.76 -9.56
N ARG A 26 -13.73 -5.21 -8.50
CA ARG A 26 -12.92 -4.38 -7.60
C ARG A 26 -11.72 -5.17 -7.11
N THR A 27 -10.51 -4.68 -7.36
CA THR A 27 -9.37 -5.10 -6.56
C THR A 27 -9.57 -4.46 -5.18
N THR A 28 -9.58 -5.25 -4.12
CA THR A 28 -9.94 -4.74 -2.78
C THR A 28 -8.89 -3.75 -2.28
N ALA A 29 -7.60 -4.07 -2.45
CA ALA A 29 -6.51 -3.27 -1.94
C ALA A 29 -5.32 -3.23 -2.91
N CYS A 30 -4.58 -2.12 -2.92
CA CYS A 30 -3.22 -2.07 -3.48
C CYS A 30 -2.19 -1.75 -2.39
N LEU A 31 -0.97 -2.23 -2.58
CA LEU A 31 0.18 -1.91 -1.74
C LEU A 31 1.30 -1.41 -2.64
N SER A 32 1.81 -0.22 -2.35
CA SER A 32 3.00 0.34 -2.98
C SER A 32 4.08 0.47 -1.92
N SER A 33 5.30 0.02 -2.24
CA SER A 33 6.47 0.17 -1.37
C SER A 33 7.52 0.96 -2.14
N ILE A 34 7.84 2.15 -1.65
CA ILE A 34 8.76 3.09 -2.27
C ILE A 34 9.94 3.29 -1.31
N PRO A 35 11.15 2.82 -1.63
CA PRO A 35 12.32 3.17 -0.84
C PRO A 35 12.61 4.67 -1.05
N GLY A 36 12.60 5.43 0.03
CA GLY A 36 12.98 6.84 0.01
C GLY A 36 14.44 7.06 0.41
N PRO A 37 14.95 8.28 0.19
CA PRO A 37 16.31 8.65 0.57
C PRO A 37 16.49 8.72 2.09
N GLN A 38 17.74 8.59 2.56
CA GLN A 38 18.05 8.65 3.99
C GLN A 38 17.74 10.03 4.60
N LYS A 39 18.37 11.11 4.13
CA LYS A 39 18.06 12.46 4.62
C LYS A 39 18.24 13.47 3.50
N LEU A 40 17.29 14.39 3.36
CA LEU A 40 17.35 15.47 2.39
C LEU A 40 17.50 16.82 3.10
N THR A 41 18.60 17.50 2.80
CA THR A 41 18.83 18.90 3.20
C THR A 41 18.78 19.75 1.94
N PHE A 42 17.86 20.72 1.92
CA PHE A 42 17.72 21.68 0.83
C PHE A 42 18.71 22.84 0.96
N PHE A 43 18.80 23.65 -0.10
CA PHE A 43 19.55 24.90 -0.08
C PHE A 43 19.09 25.80 1.08
N GLY A 44 20.06 26.35 1.83
CA GLY A 44 19.80 27.17 3.01
C GLY A 44 19.71 26.40 4.33
N GLY A 45 20.09 25.11 4.37
CA GLY A 45 20.11 24.32 5.59
C GLY A 45 18.74 23.87 6.09
N LEU A 46 17.71 24.01 5.24
CA LEU A 46 16.37 23.52 5.54
C LEU A 46 16.34 21.99 5.39
N GLU A 47 16.02 21.31 6.48
CA GLU A 47 15.90 19.85 6.48
C GLU A 47 14.46 19.44 6.17
N LEU A 48 14.30 18.44 5.30
CA LEU A 48 13.02 17.77 5.12
C LEU A 48 12.78 16.86 6.33
N VAL A 49 11.75 17.18 7.12
CA VAL A 49 11.47 16.47 8.39
C VAL A 49 10.49 15.32 8.21
N ASP A 50 9.57 15.44 7.24
CA ASP A 50 8.49 14.47 7.05
C ASP A 50 8.14 14.35 5.56
N VAL A 51 7.80 13.13 5.14
CA VAL A 51 7.38 12.80 3.79
C VAL A 51 6.12 11.96 3.86
N VAL A 52 5.07 12.46 3.20
CA VAL A 52 3.78 11.76 3.13
C VAL A 52 3.57 11.29 1.70
N GLY A 53 3.59 9.97 1.50
CA GLY A 53 3.26 9.34 0.23
C GLY A 53 1.75 9.16 0.07
N PHE A 54 1.19 9.67 -1.02
CA PHE A 54 -0.21 9.43 -1.40
C PHE A 54 -0.28 8.59 -2.68
N LEU A 55 -1.23 7.65 -2.73
CA LEU A 55 -1.50 6.87 -3.92
C LEU A 55 -2.74 7.42 -4.61
N GLY A 56 -2.60 7.80 -5.88
CA GLY A 56 -3.77 8.03 -6.75
C GLY A 56 -4.51 6.72 -6.94
N LEU A 57 -5.67 6.57 -6.28
CA LEU A 57 -6.48 5.36 -6.41
C LEU A 57 -7.34 5.41 -7.68
N PRO A 58 -7.16 4.49 -8.64
CA PRO A 58 -8.10 4.33 -9.74
C PRO A 58 -9.45 3.82 -9.21
N SER A 59 -10.53 4.06 -9.96
CA SER A 59 -11.91 3.81 -9.55
C SER A 59 -12.27 2.35 -9.25
N TYR A 60 -11.42 1.40 -9.64
CA TYR A 60 -11.59 -0.03 -9.37
C TYR A 60 -10.89 -0.51 -8.09
N LEU A 61 -10.18 0.37 -7.37
CA LEU A 61 -9.52 0.08 -6.09
C LEU A 61 -10.26 0.77 -4.94
N GLU A 62 -10.53 0.03 -3.85
CA GLU A 62 -11.25 0.57 -2.68
C GLU A 62 -10.33 1.16 -1.61
N ILE A 63 -9.18 0.52 -1.39
CA ILE A 63 -8.15 0.97 -0.44
C ILE A 63 -6.74 0.84 -1.06
N GLY A 64 -5.84 1.72 -0.67
CA GLY A 64 -4.44 1.68 -1.07
C GLY A 64 -3.52 1.98 0.10
N PHE A 65 -2.45 1.22 0.21
CA PHE A 65 -1.42 1.36 1.22
C PHE A 65 -0.14 1.83 0.55
N CYS A 66 0.40 2.96 1.01
CA CYS A 66 1.67 3.51 0.57
C CYS A 66 2.69 3.34 1.69
N VAL A 67 3.72 2.54 1.47
CA VAL A 67 4.82 2.35 2.41
C VAL A 67 6.02 3.09 1.84
N LEU A 68 6.58 4.00 2.63
CA LEU A 68 7.72 4.83 2.27
C LEU A 68 8.74 4.79 3.41
N THR A 69 10.02 4.77 3.10
CA THR A 69 11.10 4.94 4.09
C THR A 69 11.73 6.33 3.96
N TYR A 70 11.96 7.03 5.08
CA TYR A 70 12.68 8.31 5.09
C TYR A 70 13.31 8.54 6.46
N ASP A 71 14.58 8.95 6.53
CA ASP A 71 15.31 9.29 7.78
C ASP A 71 15.15 8.25 8.89
N ASP A 72 15.44 6.98 8.55
CA ASP A 72 15.28 5.79 9.41
C ASP A 72 13.86 5.53 9.92
N ARG A 73 12.86 6.19 9.34
CA ARG A 73 11.44 5.99 9.66
C ARG A 73 10.72 5.26 8.54
N LEU A 74 9.73 4.47 8.95
CA LEU A 74 8.76 3.86 8.07
C LEU A 74 7.47 4.68 8.10
N HIS A 75 7.10 5.24 6.96
CA HIS A 75 5.87 5.99 6.76
C HIS A 75 4.84 5.09 6.09
N ILE A 76 3.64 5.03 6.66
CA ILE A 76 2.53 4.24 6.11
C ILE A 76 1.34 5.18 5.85
N GLY A 77 1.07 5.43 4.58
CA GLY A 77 -0.10 6.15 4.11
C GLY A 77 -1.23 5.19 3.75
N ILE A 78 -2.48 5.55 4.09
CA ILE A 78 -3.67 4.83 3.67
C ILE A 78 -4.55 5.79 2.87
N THR A 79 -4.87 5.40 1.64
CA THR A 79 -5.84 6.11 0.78
C THR A 79 -7.04 5.20 0.59
N CYS A 80 -8.26 5.75 0.52
CA CYS A 80 -9.44 4.97 0.19
C CYS A 80 -10.42 5.78 -0.67
N THR A 81 -11.31 5.09 -1.38
CA THR A 81 -12.41 5.75 -2.08
C THR A 81 -13.29 6.52 -1.09
N LYS A 82 -13.77 7.70 -1.48
CA LYS A 82 -14.66 8.50 -0.62
C LYS A 82 -15.92 7.69 -0.28
N GLY A 83 -16.18 7.52 1.02
CA GLY A 83 -17.36 6.82 1.53
C GLY A 83 -17.25 5.29 1.62
N SER A 84 -16.12 4.68 1.22
CA SER A 84 -15.93 3.22 1.37
C SER A 84 -15.66 2.80 2.82
N HIS A 85 -15.01 3.66 3.61
CA HIS A 85 -14.67 3.38 5.00
C HIS A 85 -14.93 4.58 5.92
N SER A 86 -15.28 4.28 7.18
CA SER A 86 -15.36 5.29 8.23
C SER A 86 -13.96 5.64 8.75
N LYS A 87 -13.79 6.87 9.27
CA LYS A 87 -12.54 7.30 9.91
C LYS A 87 -12.13 6.37 11.06
N ALA A 88 -13.10 5.89 11.83
CA ALA A 88 -12.87 4.91 12.90
C ALA A 88 -12.38 3.55 12.36
N GLY A 89 -12.95 3.09 11.24
CA GLY A 89 -12.50 1.87 10.56
C GLY A 89 -11.06 1.98 10.07
N LEU A 90 -10.71 3.09 9.42
CA LEU A 90 -9.33 3.35 8.97
C LEU A 90 -8.36 3.41 10.14
N LYS A 91 -8.73 4.08 11.24
CA LYS A 91 -7.92 4.13 12.46
C LYS A 91 -7.65 2.73 13.02
N LYS A 92 -8.67 1.87 13.08
CA LYS A 92 -8.53 0.48 13.55
C LYS A 92 -7.59 -0.33 12.64
N ILE A 93 -7.63 -0.11 11.33
CA ILE A 93 -6.70 -0.75 10.38
C ILE A 93 -5.27 -0.32 10.69
N THR A 94 -5.04 0.98 10.83
CA THR A 94 -3.72 1.52 11.19
C THR A 94 -3.19 0.96 12.50
N GLU A 95 -4.01 0.95 13.56
CA GLU A 95 -3.63 0.36 14.86
C GLU A 95 -3.31 -1.13 14.75
N SER A 96 -4.05 -1.87 13.92
CA SER A 96 -3.80 -3.29 13.67
C SER A 96 -2.46 -3.51 12.96
N ILE A 97 -2.10 -2.66 11.99
CA ILE A 97 -0.81 -2.73 11.28
C ILE A 97 0.33 -2.61 12.30
N PHE A 98 0.31 -1.59 13.17
CA PHE A 98 1.35 -1.41 14.17
C PHE A 98 1.41 -2.59 15.16
N LYS A 99 0.27 -3.07 15.63
CA LYS A 99 0.19 -4.24 16.49
C LYS A 99 0.90 -5.46 15.87
N TYR A 100 0.62 -5.76 14.60
CA TYR A 100 1.20 -6.93 13.93
C TYR A 100 2.68 -6.74 13.59
N ILE A 101 3.14 -5.52 13.36
CA ILE A 101 4.58 -5.21 13.25
C ILE A 101 5.29 -5.52 14.57
N ASP A 102 4.71 -5.10 15.71
CA ASP A 102 5.28 -5.37 17.03
C ASP A 102 5.30 -6.87 17.37
N GLU A 103 4.22 -7.60 17.04
CA GLU A 103 4.16 -9.05 17.22
C GLU A 103 5.26 -9.76 16.40
N MET A 104 5.40 -9.39 15.12
CA MET A 104 6.46 -9.93 14.25
C MET A 104 7.87 -9.61 14.76
N TYR A 105 8.09 -8.40 15.28
CA TYR A 105 9.39 -8.03 15.86
C TYR A 105 9.74 -8.92 17.05
N ARG A 106 8.77 -9.22 17.93
CA ARG A 106 8.98 -10.15 19.07
C ARG A 106 9.27 -11.57 18.60
N GLU A 107 8.60 -12.03 17.55
CA GLU A 107 8.80 -13.38 17.03
C GLU A 107 10.14 -13.56 16.32
N VAL A 108 10.68 -12.51 15.68
CA VAL A 108 11.88 -12.62 14.84
C VAL A 108 13.15 -12.13 15.54
N CYS A 109 13.06 -11.08 16.36
CA CYS A 109 14.24 -10.38 16.88
C CYS A 109 14.54 -10.64 18.36
N THR A 110 13.67 -11.34 19.10
CA THR A 110 13.91 -11.69 20.52
C THR A 110 14.23 -13.17 20.75
N PHE A 111 14.69 -13.88 19.72
CA PHE A 111 15.34 -15.20 19.83
C PHE A 111 16.86 -15.09 19.79
#